data_AF-A0A521KBJ7-F1
#
_entry.id   AF-A0A521KBJ7-F1
#
_cell.length_a   1.000
_cell.length_b   1.000
_cell.length_c   1.000
_cell.angle_alpha   90.00
_cell.angle_beta   90.00
_cell.angle_gamma   90.00
#
_symmetry.space_group_name_H-M   'P 1'
#
loop_
_entity.id
_entity.type
_entity.pdbx_description
1 polymer ?
#
loop_
_entity_poly.entity_id
_entity_poly.type
_entity_poly.pdbx_seq_one_letter_code
_entity_poly.pdbx_strand_id
1 'polypeptide(L)'
;MTRLAALRAPVALGLLAALASPARAADLWVGPGHPHATIQSAIDAASSGDRIFVAAGSFPNFVLSKPVEIRGLGSNKTFVRDFSPAGYTRVTGIPLGTTATLAGMAFDYVEPSITTSHPLVDLADNQGTIVLQSLRINQQWLAYHIGPGLRAFYSGRVIAQDCAIRGSRGTQFGGVGDPAIVAQDTKLVLSDCELRASDFQGAKFASGAPGAPALSAAFCDLFLARLDARGGSGGVDTFTLLSFPGGPAIALSSGTLHAAGGPQNLLKGGPAPTLTPAPGAAGVALSNGASAAFAADVHIEGGTDSTGVALGPPVSLSSGATSLVDPFEQPTLAAGTEFAAIGANAALQHAGIPGALVVPLLSGGLGPLTWGVWGNGVHGFAQIDLTAMALLPAKTLDASGLATTTIPVPPSLALAGAHAWFQCAEVSSEGVWISNPTRIAIVR
;
A
#
# COMPACT_ATOMS: atom_id res chain seq x y z
N MET A 1 40.16 -6.40 -14.73
CA MET A 1 39.69 -5.09 -14.23
C MET A 1 39.96 -4.01 -15.28
N THR A 2 39.21 -4.10 -16.38
CA THR A 2 39.48 -3.40 -17.65
C THR A 2 38.52 -2.23 -17.80
N ARG A 3 39.08 -1.02 -17.78
CA ARG A 3 38.58 0.29 -18.26
C ARG A 3 37.10 0.35 -18.71
N LEU A 4 36.18 0.66 -17.78
CA LEU A 4 34.94 1.41 -18.11
C LEU A 4 35.30 2.89 -18.20
N ALA A 5 35.87 3.31 -19.33
CA ALA A 5 36.18 4.71 -19.60
C ALA A 5 35.09 5.33 -20.50
N ALA A 6 34.38 6.31 -19.94
CA ALA A 6 33.76 7.46 -20.61
C ALA A 6 32.76 7.18 -21.75
N LEU A 7 31.54 6.79 -21.39
CA LEU A 7 30.35 7.14 -22.17
C LEU A 7 29.56 8.22 -21.40
N ARG A 8 30.08 9.46 -21.38
CA ARG A 8 29.33 10.64 -20.91
C ARG A 8 28.63 11.28 -22.10
N ALA A 9 27.55 10.67 -22.57
CA ALA A 9 26.66 11.29 -23.53
C ALA A 9 25.52 12.01 -22.78
N PRO A 10 25.13 13.24 -23.15
CA PRO A 10 23.96 13.92 -22.60
C PRO A 10 22.69 13.29 -23.20
N VAL A 11 22.39 12.04 -22.84
CA VAL A 11 21.19 11.31 -23.30
C VAL A 11 19.94 11.70 -22.48
N ALA A 12 20.13 12.38 -21.34
CA ALA A 12 19.04 12.72 -20.43
C ALA A 12 18.02 13.75 -20.96
N LEU A 13 18.30 14.47 -22.06
CA LEU A 13 17.42 15.53 -22.57
C LEU A 13 16.54 15.11 -23.76
N GLY A 14 16.87 14.01 -24.44
CA GLY A 14 16.13 13.54 -25.63
C GLY A 14 14.91 12.67 -25.33
N LEU A 15 14.88 12.00 -24.17
CA LEU A 15 13.79 11.09 -23.80
C LEU A 15 12.49 11.82 -23.39
N LEU A 16 12.57 13.13 -23.08
CA LEU A 16 11.38 13.94 -22.76
C LEU A 16 10.50 14.27 -23.98
N ALA A 17 11.03 14.15 -25.21
CA ALA A 17 10.32 14.56 -26.43
C ALA A 17 9.39 13.47 -27.01
N ALA A 18 9.47 12.22 -26.53
CA ALA A 18 8.65 11.11 -26.99
C ALA A 18 7.41 10.84 -26.10
N LEU A 19 7.15 11.70 -25.11
CA LEU A 19 5.86 11.76 -24.44
C LEU A 19 4.84 12.33 -25.45
N ALA A 20 4.30 11.46 -26.31
CA ALA A 20 3.12 11.76 -27.11
C ALA A 20 2.14 12.48 -26.19
N SER A 21 1.86 13.77 -26.46
CA SER A 21 1.09 14.59 -25.53
C SER A 21 -0.22 13.87 -25.27
N PRO A 22 -0.43 13.27 -24.08
CA PRO A 22 -1.72 12.71 -23.77
C PRO A 22 -2.71 13.85 -23.96
N ALA A 23 -3.86 13.56 -24.58
CA ALA A 23 -4.94 14.52 -24.70
C ALA A 23 -5.04 15.25 -23.36
N ARG A 24 -4.86 16.57 -23.39
CA ARG A 24 -4.56 17.35 -22.19
C ARG A 24 -5.64 17.08 -21.16
N ALA A 25 -5.28 16.35 -20.10
CA ALA A 25 -6.15 16.09 -18.97
C ALA A 25 -6.76 17.42 -18.50
N ALA A 26 -8.09 17.50 -18.49
CA ALA A 26 -8.76 18.65 -17.92
C ALA A 26 -8.60 18.64 -16.40
N ASP A 27 -8.49 19.84 -15.82
CA ASP A 27 -8.45 20.03 -14.38
C ASP A 27 -9.85 20.43 -13.91
N LEU A 28 -10.54 19.52 -13.24
CA LEU A 28 -11.83 19.77 -12.62
C LEU A 28 -11.62 20.06 -11.13
N TRP A 29 -12.43 20.97 -10.58
CA TRP A 29 -12.30 21.42 -9.20
C TRP A 29 -13.60 21.17 -8.44
N VAL A 30 -13.47 20.60 -7.25
CA VAL A 30 -14.58 20.21 -6.37
C VAL A 30 -14.50 20.97 -5.05
N GLY A 31 -15.64 21.49 -4.59
CA GLY A 31 -15.80 22.14 -3.28
C GLY A 31 -16.38 23.55 -3.35
N PRO A 32 -16.51 24.24 -2.20
CA PRO A 32 -17.10 25.58 -2.13
C PRO A 32 -16.38 26.57 -3.07
N GLY A 33 -17.15 27.27 -3.91
CA GLY A 33 -16.62 28.24 -4.87
C GLY A 33 -16.03 27.62 -6.15
N HIS A 34 -16.10 26.30 -6.32
CA HIS A 34 -15.68 25.61 -7.55
C HIS A 34 -16.88 25.12 -8.39
N PRO A 35 -16.68 24.77 -9.68
CA PRO A 35 -17.77 24.36 -10.57
C PRO A 35 -18.54 23.11 -10.10
N HIS A 36 -17.90 22.22 -9.34
CA HIS A 36 -18.50 20.99 -8.85
C HIS A 36 -18.66 21.02 -7.33
N ALA A 37 -19.87 20.81 -6.84
CA ALA A 37 -20.12 20.76 -5.40
C ALA A 37 -19.72 19.41 -4.77
N THR A 38 -19.77 18.33 -5.55
CA THR A 38 -19.47 16.96 -5.09
C THR A 38 -18.45 16.29 -5.99
N ILE A 39 -17.74 15.30 -5.44
CA ILE A 39 -16.77 14.50 -6.19
C ILE A 39 -17.46 13.76 -7.35
N GLN A 40 -18.65 13.18 -7.09
CA GLN A 40 -19.43 12.50 -8.12
C GLN A 40 -19.75 13.41 -9.31
N SER A 41 -20.19 14.65 -9.07
CA SER A 41 -20.52 15.58 -10.16
C SER A 41 -19.31 15.92 -11.04
N ALA A 42 -18.10 15.90 -10.49
CA ALA A 42 -16.87 16.05 -11.28
C ALA A 42 -16.51 14.77 -12.02
N ILE A 43 -16.67 13.59 -11.41
CA ILE A 43 -16.49 12.29 -12.10
C ILE A 43 -17.42 12.18 -13.31
N ASP A 44 -18.67 12.61 -13.17
CA ASP A 44 -19.66 12.56 -14.24
C ASP A 44 -19.24 13.43 -15.44
N ALA A 45 -18.70 14.62 -15.16
CA ALA A 45 -18.20 15.56 -16.18
C ALA A 45 -16.83 15.18 -16.77
N ALA A 46 -16.01 14.43 -16.02
CA ALA A 46 -14.65 14.09 -16.42
C ALA A 46 -14.60 13.08 -17.59
N SER A 47 -13.59 13.24 -18.44
CA SER A 47 -13.15 12.26 -19.43
C SER A 47 -12.03 11.39 -18.87
N SER A 48 -11.76 10.25 -19.53
CA SER A 48 -10.62 9.40 -19.17
C SER A 48 -9.31 10.19 -19.23
N GLY A 49 -8.49 10.08 -18.18
CA GLY A 49 -7.22 10.81 -18.05
C GLY A 49 -7.33 12.16 -17.35
N ASP A 50 -8.53 12.71 -17.12
CA ASP A 50 -8.73 13.97 -16.41
C ASP A 50 -8.28 13.90 -14.94
N ARG A 51 -8.09 15.09 -14.35
CA ARG A 51 -7.71 15.27 -12.95
C ARG A 51 -8.80 16.03 -12.20
N ILE A 52 -9.16 15.53 -11.03
CA ILE A 52 -10.16 16.11 -10.15
C ILE A 52 -9.45 16.54 -8.86
N PHE A 53 -9.35 17.85 -8.65
CA PHE A 53 -8.82 18.44 -7.44
C PHE A 53 -9.96 18.73 -6.47
N VAL A 54 -9.86 18.15 -5.27
CA VAL A 54 -10.87 18.28 -4.23
C VAL A 54 -10.36 19.22 -3.16
N ALA A 55 -11.06 20.33 -2.95
CA ALA A 55 -10.75 21.29 -1.91
C ALA A 55 -10.85 20.66 -0.50
N ALA A 56 -10.44 21.42 0.50
CA ALA A 56 -10.65 21.02 1.90
C ALA A 56 -12.15 21.02 2.21
N GLY A 57 -12.62 20.01 2.96
CA GLY A 57 -14.03 19.85 3.28
C GLY A 57 -14.44 18.39 3.47
N SER A 58 -15.74 18.18 3.67
CA SER A 58 -16.37 16.86 3.78
C SER A 58 -17.25 16.62 2.56
N PHE A 59 -17.11 15.46 1.95
CA PHE A 59 -17.79 15.08 0.72
C PHE A 59 -18.46 13.72 0.87
N PRO A 60 -19.62 13.49 0.23
CA PRO A 60 -20.25 12.17 0.24
C PRO A 60 -19.39 11.14 -0.49
N ASN A 61 -19.70 9.86 -0.25
CA ASN A 61 -19.16 8.75 -1.02
C ASN A 61 -19.49 8.87 -2.51
N PHE A 62 -18.70 8.22 -3.36
CA PHE A 62 -18.82 8.29 -4.81
C PHE A 62 -18.48 6.97 -5.48
N VAL A 63 -18.87 6.84 -6.76
CA VAL A 63 -18.51 5.72 -7.63
C VAL A 63 -17.57 6.22 -8.73
N LEU A 64 -16.37 5.65 -8.75
CA LEU A 64 -15.35 5.90 -9.76
C LEU A 64 -15.33 4.76 -10.77
N SER A 65 -15.79 5.03 -11.98
CA SER A 65 -15.81 4.07 -13.10
C SER A 65 -15.04 4.54 -14.33
N LYS A 66 -14.22 5.59 -14.18
CA LYS A 66 -13.37 6.17 -15.22
C LYS A 66 -11.92 6.20 -14.74
N PRO A 67 -10.93 6.03 -15.64
CA PRO A 67 -9.52 6.15 -15.29
C PRO A 67 -9.12 7.62 -15.15
N VAL A 68 -9.51 8.23 -14.02
CA VAL A 68 -9.16 9.62 -13.66
C VAL A 68 -8.33 9.65 -12.39
N GLU A 69 -7.62 10.76 -12.17
CA GLU A 69 -6.95 11.06 -10.92
C GLU A 69 -7.86 11.92 -10.03
N ILE A 70 -8.16 11.47 -8.82
CA ILE A 70 -8.86 12.26 -7.80
C ILE A 70 -7.88 12.55 -6.67
N ARG A 71 -7.67 13.84 -6.38
CA ARG A 71 -6.69 14.30 -5.40
C ARG A 71 -7.30 15.30 -4.44
N GLY A 72 -7.30 14.96 -3.15
CA GLY A 72 -7.60 15.91 -2.07
C GLY A 72 -6.38 16.76 -1.68
N LEU A 73 -6.61 17.79 -0.86
CA LEU A 73 -5.55 18.67 -0.33
C LEU A 73 -4.72 18.04 0.82
N GLY A 74 -4.96 16.76 1.13
CA GLY A 74 -4.34 16.01 2.22
C GLY A 74 -5.39 15.26 3.05
N SER A 75 -5.01 14.09 3.58
CA SER A 75 -5.89 13.24 4.41
C SER A 75 -6.29 13.85 5.75
N ASN A 76 -5.73 15.00 6.12
CA ASN A 76 -6.13 15.81 7.26
C ASN A 76 -7.02 17.02 6.90
N LYS A 77 -7.35 17.22 5.62
CA LYS A 77 -8.11 18.39 5.11
C LYS A 77 -9.31 18.01 4.24
N THR A 78 -9.20 16.94 3.47
CA THR A 78 -10.25 16.45 2.57
C THR A 78 -10.78 15.13 3.10
N PHE A 79 -12.06 15.09 3.42
CA PHE A 79 -12.72 13.94 4.02
C PHE A 79 -13.84 13.42 3.13
N VAL A 80 -13.86 12.13 2.87
CA VAL A 80 -14.98 11.41 2.26
C VAL A 80 -15.72 10.71 3.38
N ARG A 81 -16.94 11.18 3.63
CA ARG A 81 -17.79 10.81 4.75
C ARG A 81 -19.22 10.84 4.26
N ASP A 82 -19.93 9.74 4.46
CA ASP A 82 -21.37 9.71 4.24
C ASP A 82 -22.07 9.30 5.53
N PHE A 83 -23.28 9.80 5.68
CA PHE A 83 -24.20 9.49 6.76
C PHE A 83 -25.20 8.41 6.34
N SER A 84 -25.15 7.97 5.07
CA SER A 84 -26.00 6.90 4.56
C SER A 84 -25.50 5.51 4.99
N PRO A 85 -26.37 4.66 5.55
CA PRO A 85 -26.09 3.24 5.86
C PRO A 85 -25.55 2.41 4.69
N ALA A 86 -25.79 2.84 3.45
CA ALA A 86 -25.43 2.10 2.24
C ALA A 86 -24.22 2.71 1.50
N GLY A 87 -23.71 3.85 1.96
CA GLY A 87 -22.66 4.59 1.28
C GLY A 87 -21.29 4.00 1.54
N TYR A 88 -20.61 3.55 0.48
CA TYR A 88 -19.17 3.35 0.45
C TYR A 88 -18.62 3.92 -0.85
N THR A 89 -17.33 4.28 -0.85
CA THR A 89 -16.67 4.69 -2.08
C THR A 89 -16.32 3.45 -2.89
N ARG A 90 -16.77 3.39 -4.15
CA ARG A 90 -16.53 2.24 -5.04
C ARG A 90 -15.67 2.64 -6.23
N VAL A 91 -14.63 1.89 -6.51
CA VAL A 91 -13.85 1.95 -7.76
C VAL A 91 -14.10 0.67 -8.54
N THR A 92 -14.61 0.80 -9.77
CA THR A 92 -15.04 -0.37 -10.54
C THR A 92 -14.94 -0.16 -12.04
N GLY A 93 -14.75 -1.24 -12.80
CA GLY A 93 -14.76 -1.18 -14.26
C GLY A 93 -13.59 -0.42 -14.88
N ILE A 94 -12.48 -0.23 -14.16
CA ILE A 94 -11.28 0.40 -14.74
C ILE A 94 -10.69 -0.52 -15.82
N PRO A 95 -10.59 -0.07 -17.09
CA PRO A 95 -10.13 -0.93 -18.19
C PRO A 95 -8.66 -1.33 -18.09
N LEU A 96 -8.31 -2.49 -18.67
CA LEU A 96 -6.93 -2.96 -18.79
C LEU A 96 -6.05 -1.89 -19.47
N GLY A 97 -4.83 -1.70 -18.96
CA GLY A 97 -3.88 -0.72 -19.48
C GLY A 97 -4.17 0.73 -19.08
N THR A 98 -5.25 0.99 -18.34
CA THR A 98 -5.57 2.31 -17.78
C THR A 98 -5.38 2.33 -16.27
N THR A 99 -5.34 3.54 -15.69
CA THR A 99 -5.11 3.75 -14.27
C THR A 99 -6.13 4.73 -13.69
N ALA A 100 -6.74 4.36 -12.57
CA ALA A 100 -7.47 5.28 -11.70
C ALA A 100 -6.64 5.58 -10.46
N THR A 101 -6.64 6.82 -9.99
CA THR A 101 -5.88 7.23 -8.79
C THR A 101 -6.78 7.90 -7.77
N LEU A 102 -6.67 7.50 -6.51
CA LEU A 102 -7.23 8.19 -5.34
C LEU A 102 -6.06 8.66 -4.46
N ALA A 103 -5.96 9.96 -4.22
CA ALA A 103 -4.83 10.52 -3.49
C ALA A 103 -5.21 11.60 -2.46
N GLY A 104 -4.47 11.67 -1.36
CA GLY A 104 -4.47 12.82 -0.45
C GLY A 104 -5.81 13.12 0.21
N MET A 105 -6.55 12.10 0.64
CA MET A 105 -7.84 12.26 1.32
C MET A 105 -8.05 11.21 2.40
N ALA A 106 -8.96 11.47 3.32
CA ALA A 106 -9.37 10.51 4.34
C ALA A 106 -10.76 9.96 4.07
N PHE A 107 -10.92 8.66 4.21
CA PHE A 107 -12.20 7.96 4.27
C PHE A 107 -12.46 7.68 5.74
N ASP A 108 -13.40 8.41 6.31
CA ASP A 108 -13.82 8.24 7.69
C ASP A 108 -15.32 7.94 7.71
N TYR A 109 -15.77 7.25 8.74
CA TYR A 109 -17.19 7.00 8.97
C TYR A 109 -17.66 7.80 10.19
N VAL A 110 -18.83 8.44 10.13
CA VAL A 110 -19.21 9.49 11.09
C VAL A 110 -20.38 9.12 12.01
N GLU A 111 -21.22 8.11 11.71
CA GLU A 111 -22.41 7.85 12.55
C GLU A 111 -22.75 6.37 12.73
N PRO A 112 -23.32 5.94 13.88
CA PRO A 112 -23.72 4.56 14.11
C PRO A 112 -24.92 4.14 13.25
N SER A 113 -24.69 3.71 12.01
CA SER A 113 -25.66 2.87 11.32
C SER A 113 -25.49 1.39 11.74
N ILE A 114 -26.57 0.63 11.63
CA ILE A 114 -26.77 -0.61 12.40
C ILE A 114 -26.90 -1.90 11.56
N THR A 115 -26.65 -1.91 10.24
CA THR A 115 -27.11 -3.09 9.46
C THR A 115 -26.29 -3.59 8.27
N THR A 116 -25.19 -2.95 7.85
CA THR A 116 -24.52 -3.38 6.60
C THR A 116 -23.02 -3.61 6.75
N SER A 117 -22.60 -4.77 6.22
CA SER A 117 -21.21 -5.18 6.13
C SER A 117 -20.60 -4.66 4.82
N HIS A 118 -20.12 -3.42 4.85
CA HIS A 118 -19.50 -2.79 3.70
C HIS A 118 -18.13 -2.22 4.06
N PRO A 119 -17.16 -2.31 3.14
CA PRO A 119 -15.89 -1.62 3.31
C PRO A 119 -16.09 -0.10 3.20
N LEU A 120 -15.16 0.73 3.70
CA LEU A 120 -15.21 2.17 3.38
C LEU A 120 -14.85 2.44 1.93
N VAL A 121 -13.87 1.68 1.43
CA VAL A 121 -13.40 1.74 0.05
C VAL A 121 -13.48 0.35 -0.56
N ASP A 122 -14.24 0.22 -1.63
CA ASP A 122 -14.43 -1.01 -2.38
C ASP A 122 -13.80 -0.91 -3.76
N LEU A 123 -12.81 -1.75 -4.03
CA LEU A 123 -12.16 -1.88 -5.34
C LEU A 123 -12.59 -3.21 -5.93
N ALA A 124 -13.52 -3.19 -6.89
CA ALA A 124 -14.11 -4.40 -7.44
C ALA A 124 -14.19 -4.36 -8.96
N ASP A 125 -13.84 -5.48 -9.61
CA ASP A 125 -14.04 -5.70 -11.04
C ASP A 125 -13.23 -4.72 -11.92
N ASN A 126 -11.95 -4.56 -11.62
CA ASN A 126 -11.06 -3.62 -12.29
C ASN A 126 -9.99 -4.37 -13.06
N GLN A 127 -9.99 -4.34 -14.39
CA GLN A 127 -8.92 -4.98 -15.17
C GLN A 127 -7.63 -4.16 -15.20
N GLY A 128 -7.76 -2.84 -15.02
CA GLY A 128 -6.66 -1.88 -15.00
C GLY A 128 -5.95 -1.79 -13.65
N THR A 129 -5.21 -0.71 -13.48
CA THR A 129 -4.48 -0.40 -12.24
C THR A 129 -5.26 0.60 -11.40
N ILE A 130 -5.30 0.37 -10.09
CA ILE A 130 -5.79 1.33 -9.11
C ILE A 130 -4.62 1.76 -8.24
N VAL A 131 -4.41 3.07 -8.13
CA VAL A 131 -3.38 3.66 -7.26
C VAL A 131 -4.06 4.37 -6.10
N LEU A 132 -3.72 3.97 -4.89
CA LEU A 132 -4.08 4.63 -3.64
C LEU A 132 -2.82 5.31 -3.10
N GLN A 133 -2.87 6.61 -2.83
CA GLN A 133 -1.70 7.36 -2.36
C GLN A 133 -2.04 8.30 -1.21
N SER A 134 -1.27 8.27 -0.12
CA SER A 134 -1.42 9.23 0.97
C SER A 134 -2.86 9.26 1.51
N LEU A 135 -3.48 8.08 1.57
CA LEU A 135 -4.85 7.90 2.02
C LEU A 135 -4.86 7.54 3.50
N ARG A 136 -5.87 8.04 4.21
CA ARG A 136 -6.22 7.53 5.53
C ARG A 136 -7.58 6.88 5.46
N ILE A 137 -7.68 5.58 5.69
CA ILE A 137 -8.94 4.85 5.76
C ILE A 137 -9.13 4.42 7.20
N ASN A 138 -10.09 5.05 7.89
CA ASN A 138 -10.27 4.85 9.32
C ASN A 138 -11.75 4.60 9.62
N GLN A 139 -12.10 3.33 9.79
CA GLN A 139 -13.39 2.98 10.37
C GLN A 139 -13.34 3.19 11.88
N GLN A 140 -14.00 4.25 12.33
CA GLN A 140 -14.19 4.49 13.75
C GLN A 140 -15.32 3.62 14.34
N TRP A 141 -15.41 3.70 15.66
CA TRP A 141 -16.31 2.96 16.55
C TRP A 141 -17.76 2.94 16.06
N LEU A 142 -18.26 1.74 15.76
CA LEU A 142 -19.59 1.60 15.20
C LEU A 142 -20.30 0.39 15.75
N ALA A 143 -21.39 0.63 16.51
CA ALA A 143 -22.18 -0.35 17.26
C ALA A 143 -22.35 -1.72 16.56
N TYR A 144 -22.48 -1.76 15.24
CA TYR A 144 -22.75 -2.99 14.47
C TYR A 144 -22.10 -3.06 13.09
N HIS A 145 -21.12 -2.22 12.75
CA HIS A 145 -20.48 -2.32 11.43
C HIS A 145 -19.41 -3.41 11.41
N ILE A 146 -19.55 -4.27 10.41
CA ILE A 146 -18.67 -5.41 10.16
C ILE A 146 -18.11 -5.24 8.75
N GLY A 147 -16.93 -4.70 8.54
CA GLY A 147 -16.35 -4.68 7.20
C GLY A 147 -14.91 -4.22 7.22
N PRO A 148 -14.10 -4.57 6.22
CA PRO A 148 -12.73 -4.11 6.22
C PRO A 148 -12.65 -2.62 5.88
N GLY A 149 -11.55 -1.96 6.25
CA GLY A 149 -11.33 -0.58 5.79
C GLY A 149 -11.33 -0.51 4.25
N LEU A 150 -10.59 -1.42 3.62
CA LEU A 150 -10.44 -1.55 2.17
C LEU A 150 -10.78 -2.97 1.73
N ARG A 151 -11.59 -3.09 0.67
CA ARG A 151 -11.80 -4.34 -0.06
C ARG A 151 -11.22 -4.23 -1.47
N ALA A 152 -10.48 -5.26 -1.91
CA ALA A 152 -9.85 -5.30 -3.23
C ALA A 152 -10.08 -6.65 -3.92
N PHE A 153 -11.17 -6.77 -4.67
CA PHE A 153 -11.65 -8.02 -5.27
C PHE A 153 -11.57 -7.94 -6.79
N TYR A 154 -11.19 -9.06 -7.42
CA TYR A 154 -11.20 -9.22 -8.89
C TYR A 154 -10.57 -8.03 -9.62
N SER A 155 -9.46 -7.54 -9.08
CA SER A 155 -8.77 -6.34 -9.56
C SER A 155 -7.40 -6.73 -10.09
N GLY A 156 -7.12 -6.38 -11.35
CA GLY A 156 -5.89 -6.74 -12.04
C GLY A 156 -4.65 -6.26 -11.28
N ARG A 157 -4.68 -5.02 -10.77
CA ARG A 157 -3.63 -4.52 -9.88
C ARG A 157 -4.11 -3.38 -8.98
N VAL A 158 -3.80 -3.47 -7.69
CA VAL A 158 -3.98 -2.41 -6.71
C VAL A 158 -2.62 -2.06 -6.09
N ILE A 159 -2.29 -0.77 -6.07
CA ILE A 159 -1.05 -0.25 -5.50
C ILE A 159 -1.44 0.76 -4.43
N ALA A 160 -1.07 0.50 -3.18
CA ALA A 160 -1.22 1.46 -2.09
C ALA A 160 0.15 1.93 -1.63
N GLN A 161 0.34 3.24 -1.62
CA GLN A 161 1.57 3.89 -1.19
C GLN A 161 1.27 4.92 -0.11
N ASP A 162 2.04 4.95 0.96
CA ASP A 162 1.89 5.94 2.03
C ASP A 162 0.45 5.96 2.59
N CYS A 163 -0.12 4.79 2.80
CA CYS A 163 -1.52 4.68 3.24
C CYS A 163 -1.61 4.17 4.68
N ALA A 164 -2.46 4.81 5.48
CA ALA A 164 -2.83 4.33 6.81
C ALA A 164 -4.25 3.74 6.76
N ILE A 165 -4.38 2.43 6.89
CA ILE A 165 -5.64 1.70 6.74
C ILE A 165 -5.94 0.95 8.03
N ARG A 166 -7.15 1.17 8.56
CA ARG A 166 -7.61 0.55 9.81
C ARG A 166 -8.95 -0.13 9.59
N GLY A 167 -9.08 -1.37 10.07
CA GLY A 167 -10.35 -2.10 10.11
C GLY A 167 -11.31 -1.56 11.17
N SER A 168 -12.60 -1.89 11.08
CA SER A 168 -13.62 -1.49 12.07
C SER A 168 -13.36 -2.10 13.42
N ARG A 169 -13.32 -1.25 14.45
CA ARG A 169 -13.35 -1.72 15.83
C ARG A 169 -14.66 -2.43 16.12
N GLY A 170 -14.58 -3.74 16.37
CA GLY A 170 -15.68 -4.52 16.92
C GLY A 170 -16.21 -3.88 18.21
N THR A 171 -17.51 -4.00 18.44
CA THR A 171 -18.19 -3.26 19.51
C THR A 171 -18.34 -4.08 20.77
N GLN A 172 -18.78 -3.39 21.82
CA GLN A 172 -19.13 -4.00 23.10
C GLN A 172 -20.22 -5.08 23.01
N PHE A 173 -20.93 -5.19 21.87
CA PHE A 173 -22.07 -6.09 21.67
C PHE A 173 -21.78 -7.28 20.73
N GLY A 174 -20.51 -7.54 20.39
CA GLY A 174 -20.15 -8.80 19.73
C GLY A 174 -19.87 -8.74 18.25
N GLY A 175 -19.36 -7.60 17.76
CA GLY A 175 -18.76 -7.54 16.44
C GLY A 175 -17.47 -8.36 16.40
N VAL A 176 -17.32 -9.23 15.41
CA VAL A 176 -16.01 -9.79 15.04
C VAL A 176 -15.16 -8.62 14.55
N GLY A 177 -13.88 -8.62 14.91
CA GLY A 177 -12.97 -7.64 14.35
C GLY A 177 -12.88 -7.77 12.83
N ASP A 178 -12.64 -6.68 12.12
CA ASP A 178 -12.43 -6.71 10.68
C ASP A 178 -10.98 -6.40 10.29
N PRO A 179 -10.53 -6.97 9.16
CA PRO A 179 -9.23 -6.63 8.61
C PRO A 179 -9.12 -5.17 8.19
N ALA A 180 -7.89 -4.64 8.16
CA ALA A 180 -7.66 -3.36 7.48
C ALA A 180 -7.94 -3.51 5.97
N ILE A 181 -7.45 -4.61 5.39
CA ILE A 181 -7.63 -4.93 3.98
C ILE A 181 -8.13 -6.37 3.84
N VAL A 182 -9.13 -6.57 2.98
CA VAL A 182 -9.46 -7.90 2.42
C VAL A 182 -9.26 -7.87 0.92
N ALA A 183 -8.46 -8.80 0.41
CA ALA A 183 -8.15 -8.92 -1.01
C ALA A 183 -8.49 -10.32 -1.53
N GLN A 184 -8.99 -10.38 -2.76
CA GLN A 184 -9.25 -11.65 -3.44
C GLN A 184 -8.98 -11.53 -4.94
N ASP A 185 -8.32 -12.53 -5.53
CA ASP A 185 -8.06 -12.60 -6.98
C ASP A 185 -7.45 -11.28 -7.51
N THR A 186 -6.48 -10.76 -6.75
CA THR A 186 -5.93 -9.41 -6.94
C THR A 186 -4.42 -9.40 -6.76
N LYS A 187 -3.72 -8.65 -7.61
CA LYS A 187 -2.31 -8.31 -7.38
C LYS A 187 -2.24 -7.06 -6.52
N LEU A 188 -1.75 -7.20 -5.29
CA LEU A 188 -1.71 -6.11 -4.31
C LEU A 188 -0.26 -5.73 -4.00
N VAL A 189 0.06 -4.47 -4.22
CA VAL A 189 1.32 -3.85 -3.83
C VAL A 189 1.05 -2.89 -2.69
N LEU A 190 1.78 -3.05 -1.59
CA LEU A 190 1.77 -2.13 -0.45
C LEU A 190 3.19 -1.62 -0.20
N SER A 191 3.35 -0.30 -0.21
CA SER A 191 4.62 0.36 0.10
C SER A 191 4.42 1.51 1.08
N ASP A 192 5.22 1.59 2.13
CA ASP A 192 5.13 2.69 3.12
C ASP A 192 3.77 2.76 3.80
N CYS A 193 3.13 1.62 4.08
CA CYS A 193 1.78 1.58 4.62
C CYS A 193 1.75 1.22 6.11
N GLU A 194 0.75 1.74 6.82
CA GLU A 194 0.35 1.29 8.15
C GLU A 194 -0.97 0.53 8.05
N LEU A 195 -0.97 -0.75 8.43
CA LEU A 195 -2.18 -1.56 8.55
C LEU A 195 -2.46 -1.87 10.02
N ARG A 196 -3.69 -1.60 10.46
CA ARG A 196 -4.18 -2.01 11.77
C ARG A 196 -5.47 -2.78 11.60
N ALA A 197 -5.45 -4.06 11.92
CA ALA A 197 -6.68 -4.73 12.24
C ALA A 197 -7.33 -4.09 13.47
N SER A 198 -8.60 -4.40 13.65
CA SER A 198 -9.33 -3.97 14.82
C SER A 198 -8.89 -4.69 16.09
N ASP A 199 -8.66 -3.94 17.16
CA ASP A 199 -8.55 -4.52 18.49
C ASP A 199 -9.95 -4.87 19.01
N PHE A 200 -10.11 -6.10 19.50
CA PHE A 200 -11.32 -6.48 20.24
C PHE A 200 -11.28 -5.87 21.63
N GLN A 201 -12.03 -4.78 21.85
CA GLN A 201 -12.20 -4.20 23.17
C GLN A 201 -13.35 -4.88 23.90
N GLY A 202 -13.05 -6.04 24.50
CA GLY A 202 -13.83 -6.75 25.53
C GLY A 202 -15.33 -6.47 25.49
N ALA A 203 -16.05 -7.10 24.57
CA ALA A 203 -17.50 -7.10 24.60
C ALA A 203 -18.00 -7.71 25.92
N LYS A 204 -18.81 -6.95 26.68
CA LYS A 204 -19.35 -7.40 27.98
C LYS A 204 -20.40 -8.50 27.84
N PHE A 205 -20.86 -8.78 26.61
CA PHE A 205 -22.05 -9.62 26.35
C PHE A 205 -21.94 -10.51 25.12
N ALA A 206 -20.76 -10.72 24.54
CA ALA A 206 -20.62 -11.46 23.28
C ALA A 206 -19.82 -12.74 23.41
N SER A 207 -20.14 -13.70 22.55
CA SER A 207 -19.25 -14.81 22.21
C SER A 207 -17.93 -14.22 21.73
N GLY A 208 -16.83 -14.54 22.40
CA GLY A 208 -15.51 -14.10 21.97
C GLY A 208 -15.23 -14.54 20.53
N ALA A 209 -14.40 -13.77 19.84
CA ALA A 209 -13.97 -14.07 18.48
C ALA A 209 -12.45 -13.96 18.38
N PRO A 210 -11.82 -14.70 17.46
CA PRO A 210 -10.44 -14.46 17.11
C PRO A 210 -10.24 -13.02 16.64
N GLY A 211 -9.06 -12.47 16.90
CA GLY A 211 -8.69 -11.19 16.33
C GLY A 211 -8.63 -11.25 14.80
N ALA A 212 -8.89 -10.12 14.14
CA ALA A 212 -8.84 -10.05 12.68
C ALA A 212 -7.41 -9.95 12.17
N PRO A 213 -7.09 -10.50 10.99
CA PRO A 213 -5.81 -10.23 10.36
C PRO A 213 -5.71 -8.76 9.90
N ALA A 214 -4.53 -8.14 9.87
CA ALA A 214 -4.40 -6.79 9.29
C ALA A 214 -4.70 -6.80 7.78
N LEU A 215 -4.17 -7.80 7.08
CA LEU A 215 -4.47 -8.12 5.68
C LEU A 215 -4.95 -9.57 5.58
N SER A 216 -6.16 -9.76 5.05
CA SER A 216 -6.68 -11.08 4.65
C SER A 216 -6.66 -11.18 3.13
N ALA A 217 -6.00 -12.19 2.58
CA ALA A 217 -5.85 -12.34 1.14
C ALA A 217 -6.08 -13.79 0.68
N ALA A 218 -6.78 -13.96 -0.44
CA ALA A 218 -6.97 -15.27 -1.08
C ALA A 218 -6.76 -15.17 -2.60
N PHE A 219 -5.99 -16.09 -3.19
CA PHE A 219 -5.71 -16.07 -4.63
C PHE A 219 -5.03 -14.77 -5.09
N CYS A 220 -4.17 -14.22 -4.22
CA CYS A 220 -3.49 -12.95 -4.46
C CYS A 220 -1.98 -13.14 -4.65
N ASP A 221 -1.40 -12.25 -5.44
CA ASP A 221 0.05 -11.98 -5.43
C ASP A 221 0.28 -10.71 -4.62
N LEU A 222 0.93 -10.84 -3.46
CA LEU A 222 1.20 -9.76 -2.53
C LEU A 222 2.66 -9.29 -2.62
N PHE A 223 2.86 -7.99 -2.74
CA PHE A 223 4.18 -7.36 -2.71
C PHE A 223 4.20 -6.30 -1.63
N LEU A 224 5.00 -6.52 -0.59
CA LEU A 224 5.05 -5.67 0.59
C LEU A 224 6.44 -5.03 0.70
N ALA A 225 6.50 -3.74 0.96
CA ALA A 225 7.71 -3.04 1.32
C ALA A 225 7.39 -1.94 2.34
N ARG A 226 8.28 -1.73 3.30
CA ARG A 226 8.12 -0.72 4.37
C ARG A 226 6.72 -0.72 5.00
N LEU A 227 6.24 -1.90 5.37
CA LEU A 227 4.90 -2.13 5.89
C LEU A 227 4.92 -2.33 7.41
N ASP A 228 4.17 -1.52 8.16
CA ASP A 228 3.84 -1.81 9.57
C ASP A 228 2.42 -2.38 9.62
N ALA A 229 2.30 -3.70 9.67
CA ALA A 229 1.04 -4.42 9.76
C ALA A 229 0.88 -5.12 11.11
N ARG A 230 -0.26 -4.87 11.76
CA ARG A 230 -0.58 -5.44 13.08
C ARG A 230 -1.95 -6.09 13.09
N GLY A 231 -1.96 -7.36 13.45
CA GLY A 231 -3.19 -8.12 13.65
C GLY A 231 -3.94 -7.67 14.90
N GLY A 232 -5.24 -7.94 14.92
CA GLY A 232 -6.15 -7.50 15.98
C GLY A 232 -6.03 -8.37 17.21
N SER A 233 -6.28 -7.80 18.39
CA SER A 233 -6.34 -8.58 19.64
C SER A 233 -7.49 -9.60 19.63
N GLY A 234 -7.27 -10.76 20.25
CA GLY A 234 -8.33 -11.76 20.46
C GLY A 234 -9.35 -11.30 21.51
N GLY A 235 -10.57 -11.83 21.43
CA GLY A 235 -11.62 -11.59 22.43
C GLY A 235 -11.68 -12.63 23.54
N VAL A 236 -12.37 -12.31 24.63
CA VAL A 236 -12.79 -13.28 25.65
C VAL A 236 -14.29 -13.38 25.60
N ASP A 237 -14.82 -14.60 25.62
CA ASP A 237 -16.22 -14.84 25.92
C ASP A 237 -16.44 -14.72 27.43
N THR A 238 -17.18 -13.71 27.85
CA THR A 238 -17.45 -13.45 29.27
C THR A 238 -18.32 -14.53 29.93
N PHE A 239 -19.08 -15.31 29.16
CA PHE A 239 -19.94 -16.37 29.70
C PHE A 239 -19.20 -17.69 29.83
N THR A 240 -18.37 -18.04 28.85
CA THR A 240 -17.64 -19.33 28.84
C THR A 240 -16.21 -19.22 29.38
N LEU A 241 -15.70 -18.01 29.59
CA LEU A 241 -14.30 -17.71 29.92
C LEU A 241 -13.30 -18.27 28.88
N LEU A 242 -13.78 -18.56 27.67
CA LEU A 242 -12.93 -18.97 26.56
C LEU A 242 -12.22 -17.74 25.98
N SER A 243 -10.89 -17.81 25.93
CA SER A 243 -10.07 -16.83 25.22
C SER A 243 -9.85 -17.27 23.80
N PHE A 244 -9.95 -16.33 22.88
CA PHE A 244 -9.67 -16.53 21.48
C PHE A 244 -8.30 -15.94 21.15
N PRO A 245 -7.56 -16.53 20.21
CA PRO A 245 -6.27 -15.99 19.80
C PRO A 245 -6.44 -14.63 19.09
N GLY A 246 -5.38 -13.83 19.05
CA GLY A 246 -5.33 -12.68 18.15
C GLY A 246 -5.38 -13.07 16.68
N GLY A 247 -5.51 -12.08 15.81
CA GLY A 247 -5.38 -12.25 14.35
C GLY A 247 -3.95 -12.03 13.89
N PRO A 248 -3.50 -12.65 12.78
CA PRO A 248 -2.14 -12.44 12.29
C PRO A 248 -1.94 -11.05 11.66
N ALA A 249 -0.72 -10.59 11.41
CA ALA A 249 -0.56 -9.39 10.59
C ALA A 249 -1.05 -9.65 9.17
N ILE A 250 -0.60 -10.76 8.58
CA ILE A 250 -0.97 -11.17 7.22
C ILE A 250 -1.55 -12.60 7.27
N ALA A 251 -2.73 -12.79 6.71
CA ALA A 251 -3.30 -14.10 6.43
C ALA A 251 -3.42 -14.29 4.92
N LEU A 252 -2.71 -15.28 4.36
CA LEU A 252 -2.73 -15.59 2.94
C LEU A 252 -3.15 -17.04 2.68
N SER A 253 -4.13 -17.23 1.80
CA SER A 253 -4.59 -18.52 1.30
C SER A 253 -4.40 -18.63 -0.21
N SER A 254 -3.75 -19.69 -0.69
CA SER A 254 -3.61 -19.96 -2.13
C SER A 254 -3.02 -18.79 -2.94
N GLY A 255 -1.84 -18.27 -2.57
CA GLY A 255 -1.23 -17.14 -3.29
C GLY A 255 0.27 -17.03 -3.07
N THR A 256 0.85 -15.90 -3.49
CA THR A 256 2.27 -15.60 -3.30
C THR A 256 2.43 -14.33 -2.45
N LEU A 257 3.38 -14.35 -1.52
CA LEU A 257 3.76 -13.18 -0.72
C LEU A 257 5.25 -12.91 -0.91
N HIS A 258 5.58 -11.69 -1.33
CA HIS A 258 6.94 -11.21 -1.41
C HIS A 258 7.07 -9.98 -0.50
N ALA A 259 7.81 -10.11 0.58
CA ALA A 259 8.09 -9.02 1.49
C ALA A 259 9.54 -8.56 1.30
N ALA A 260 9.69 -7.39 0.68
CA ALA A 260 10.95 -6.80 0.25
C ALA A 260 11.70 -6.02 1.35
N GLY A 261 11.32 -6.16 2.62
CA GLY A 261 12.05 -5.47 3.69
C GLY A 261 12.03 -3.94 3.58
N GLY A 262 12.94 -3.32 4.34
CA GLY A 262 13.10 -1.89 4.54
C GLY A 262 12.94 -1.39 5.97
N PRO A 263 13.27 -0.11 6.23
CA PRO A 263 13.01 0.51 7.53
C PRO A 263 11.54 0.38 7.91
N GLN A 264 11.28 -0.03 9.15
CA GLN A 264 9.93 -0.14 9.73
C GLN A 264 9.06 -1.28 9.17
N ASN A 265 9.62 -2.30 8.50
CA ASN A 265 8.85 -3.49 8.16
C ASN A 265 8.58 -4.33 9.39
N LEU A 266 7.39 -4.19 9.94
CA LEU A 266 6.90 -4.93 11.09
C LEU A 266 5.65 -5.70 10.68
N LEU A 267 5.73 -7.03 10.71
CA LEU A 267 4.58 -7.91 10.56
C LEU A 267 4.31 -8.57 11.92
N LYS A 268 3.42 -7.97 12.72
CA LYS A 268 3.16 -8.40 14.10
C LYS A 268 1.78 -9.02 14.30
N GLY A 269 1.76 -10.25 14.82
CA GLY A 269 0.52 -10.90 15.25
C GLY A 269 -0.17 -10.15 16.38
N GLY A 270 -1.50 -10.20 16.41
CA GLY A 270 -2.30 -9.60 17.46
C GLY A 270 -2.15 -10.35 18.79
N PRO A 271 -2.22 -9.64 19.94
CA PRO A 271 -2.08 -10.27 21.24
C PRO A 271 -3.29 -11.12 21.60
N ALA A 272 -3.08 -12.13 22.43
CA ALA A 272 -4.15 -12.83 23.11
C ALA A 272 -4.76 -11.94 24.21
N PRO A 273 -6.03 -12.17 24.58
CA PRO A 273 -6.67 -11.44 25.66
C PRO A 273 -6.10 -11.80 27.04
N THR A 274 -6.40 -10.99 28.05
CA THR A 274 -5.73 -11.02 29.35
C THR A 274 -6.16 -12.14 30.31
N LEU A 275 -7.30 -12.80 30.07
CA LEU A 275 -7.96 -13.60 31.11
C LEU A 275 -7.51 -15.06 31.21
N THR A 276 -7.00 -15.67 30.13
CA THR A 276 -6.43 -17.02 30.18
C THR A 276 -5.18 -17.12 29.30
N PRO A 277 -4.27 -18.07 29.55
CA PRO A 277 -3.08 -18.28 28.72
C PRO A 277 -3.51 -18.75 27.33
N ALA A 278 -3.70 -17.82 26.41
CA ALA A 278 -3.86 -18.09 25.00
C ALA A 278 -2.62 -17.57 24.27
N PRO A 279 -2.12 -18.30 23.25
CA PRO A 279 -1.04 -17.80 22.43
C PRO A 279 -1.52 -16.60 21.62
N GLY A 280 -0.66 -15.60 21.45
CA GLY A 280 -0.88 -14.57 20.46
C GLY A 280 -0.88 -15.15 19.04
N ALA A 281 -1.33 -14.36 18.07
CA ALA A 281 -1.42 -14.80 16.68
C ALA A 281 -0.03 -14.96 16.03
N ALA A 282 0.03 -15.60 14.87
CA ALA A 282 1.25 -15.56 14.07
C ALA A 282 1.52 -14.15 13.51
N GLY A 283 2.77 -13.80 13.20
CA GLY A 283 3.05 -12.60 12.38
C GLY A 283 2.46 -12.78 10.98
N VAL A 284 2.80 -13.88 10.33
CA VAL A 284 2.28 -14.28 9.01
C VAL A 284 1.69 -15.67 9.08
N ALA A 285 0.47 -15.86 8.57
CA ALA A 285 -0.20 -17.14 8.46
C ALA A 285 -0.42 -17.50 6.98
N LEU A 286 0.12 -18.65 6.55
CA LEU A 286 0.03 -19.16 5.19
C LEU A 286 -0.75 -20.47 5.15
N SER A 287 -1.63 -20.63 4.17
CA SER A 287 -2.49 -21.80 4.02
C SER A 287 -2.78 -22.15 2.57
N ASN A 288 -3.28 -23.36 2.34
CA ASN A 288 -3.78 -23.86 1.05
C ASN A 288 -2.77 -23.65 -0.09
N GLY A 289 -1.54 -24.12 0.10
CA GLY A 289 -0.47 -23.97 -0.90
C GLY A 289 0.08 -22.56 -1.08
N ALA A 290 -0.27 -21.59 -0.22
CA ALA A 290 0.33 -20.27 -0.25
C ALA A 290 1.86 -20.35 -0.06
N SER A 291 2.59 -19.46 -0.73
CA SER A 291 4.04 -19.35 -0.58
C SER A 291 4.42 -17.93 -0.16
N ALA A 292 5.49 -17.81 0.63
CA ALA A 292 6.06 -16.52 0.96
C ALA A 292 7.58 -16.50 0.80
N ALA A 293 8.11 -15.36 0.39
CA ALA A 293 9.52 -15.02 0.41
C ALA A 293 9.70 -13.73 1.20
N PHE A 294 10.57 -13.74 2.20
CA PHE A 294 10.87 -12.61 3.07
C PHE A 294 12.32 -12.17 2.89
N ALA A 295 12.58 -10.89 2.67
CA ALA A 295 13.91 -10.32 2.79
C ALA A 295 14.43 -10.45 4.24
N ALA A 296 15.75 -10.47 4.43
CA ALA A 296 16.38 -10.70 5.73
C ALA A 296 15.98 -9.65 6.79
N ASP A 297 15.65 -8.44 6.35
CA ASP A 297 15.31 -7.28 7.16
C ASP A 297 13.79 -7.11 7.39
N VAL A 298 12.96 -8.07 6.96
CA VAL A 298 11.54 -8.11 7.34
C VAL A 298 11.43 -8.58 8.79
N HIS A 299 11.02 -7.69 9.70
CA HIS A 299 10.79 -8.08 11.09
C HIS A 299 9.41 -8.70 11.26
N ILE A 300 9.39 -10.01 11.53
CA ILE A 300 8.17 -10.77 11.76
C ILE A 300 8.10 -11.19 13.22
N GLU A 301 7.03 -10.81 13.91
CA GLU A 301 6.84 -11.11 15.32
C GLU A 301 5.47 -11.78 15.52
N GLY A 302 5.43 -12.82 16.35
CA GLY A 302 4.14 -13.30 16.84
C GLY A 302 3.47 -12.31 17.79
N GLY A 303 2.20 -12.56 18.06
CA GLY A 303 1.48 -11.87 19.11
C GLY A 303 1.96 -12.28 20.50
N THR A 304 1.76 -11.39 21.45
CA THR A 304 2.03 -11.66 22.86
C THR A 304 0.84 -12.32 23.54
N ASP A 305 1.10 -13.02 24.64
CA ASP A 305 0.06 -13.44 25.57
C ASP A 305 -0.39 -12.29 26.49
N SER A 306 -1.23 -12.63 27.47
CA SER A 306 -1.73 -11.72 28.50
C SER A 306 -0.66 -11.10 29.40
N THR A 307 0.53 -11.70 29.46
CA THR A 307 1.66 -11.24 30.27
C THR A 307 2.68 -10.44 29.46
N GLY A 308 2.45 -10.29 28.16
CA GLY A 308 3.37 -9.61 27.24
C GLY A 308 4.48 -10.52 26.70
N VAL A 309 4.43 -11.83 26.96
CA VAL A 309 5.40 -12.80 26.42
C VAL A 309 5.00 -13.15 24.99
N ALA A 310 5.91 -13.02 24.03
CA ALA A 310 5.68 -13.42 22.65
C ALA A 310 5.47 -14.95 22.56
N LEU A 311 4.23 -15.38 22.30
CA LEU A 311 3.87 -16.80 22.19
C LEU A 311 3.43 -17.21 20.79
N GLY A 312 3.05 -16.26 19.93
CA GLY A 312 2.77 -16.55 18.53
C GLY A 312 4.03 -16.90 17.76
N PRO A 313 3.98 -17.83 16.79
CA PRO A 313 5.11 -18.04 15.88
C PRO A 313 5.26 -16.84 14.93
N PRO A 314 6.47 -16.44 14.52
CA PRO A 314 6.64 -15.44 13.47
C PRO A 314 5.88 -15.81 12.19
N VAL A 315 6.04 -17.07 11.74
CA VAL A 315 5.36 -17.61 10.56
C VAL A 315 4.64 -18.91 10.92
N SER A 316 3.37 -19.03 10.55
CA SER A 316 2.56 -20.24 10.67
C SER A 316 2.23 -20.79 9.29
N LEU A 317 2.50 -22.09 9.07
CA LEU A 317 2.31 -22.78 7.79
C LEU A 317 1.28 -23.90 7.94
N SER A 318 0.38 -24.03 6.97
CA SER A 318 -0.62 -25.10 6.92
C SER A 318 -0.94 -25.53 5.49
N SER A 319 -1.48 -26.73 5.32
CA SER A 319 -2.04 -27.22 4.04
C SER A 319 -1.13 -27.02 2.82
N GLY A 320 0.14 -27.46 2.93
CA GLY A 320 1.12 -27.38 1.84
C GLY A 320 1.72 -25.99 1.60
N ALA A 321 1.47 -25.02 2.49
CA ALA A 321 2.10 -23.71 2.42
C ALA A 321 3.62 -23.78 2.65
N THR A 322 4.35 -22.83 2.06
CA THR A 322 5.82 -22.75 2.15
C THR A 322 6.28 -21.34 2.48
N SER A 323 7.43 -21.21 3.12
CA SER A 323 8.10 -19.92 3.34
C SER A 323 9.59 -20.04 3.10
N LEU A 324 10.16 -19.04 2.44
CA LEU A 324 11.59 -18.87 2.24
C LEU A 324 12.02 -17.54 2.86
N VAL A 325 13.17 -17.54 3.53
CA VAL A 325 13.84 -16.31 3.96
C VAL A 325 15.02 -16.09 3.01
N ASP A 326 15.03 -14.96 2.31
CA ASP A 326 16.18 -14.46 1.59
C ASP A 326 17.23 -14.03 2.61
N PRO A 327 18.48 -14.52 2.55
CA PRO A 327 19.54 -14.04 3.42
C PRO A 327 19.94 -12.59 3.16
N PHE A 328 19.49 -11.98 2.07
CA PHE A 328 19.87 -10.61 1.70
C PHE A 328 18.87 -9.56 2.18
N GLU A 329 19.40 -8.45 2.69
CA GLU A 329 18.64 -7.21 2.85
C GLU A 329 18.37 -6.62 1.46
N GLN A 330 17.14 -6.19 1.21
CA GLN A 330 16.80 -5.58 -0.07
C GLN A 330 17.03 -4.07 0.00
N PRO A 331 17.51 -3.45 -1.11
CA PRO A 331 17.70 -2.02 -1.15
C PRO A 331 16.37 -1.32 -0.98
N THR A 332 16.38 -0.22 -0.26
CA THR A 332 15.22 0.66 -0.13
C THR A 332 15.47 2.02 -0.71
N LEU A 333 14.38 2.58 -1.24
CA LEU A 333 14.35 3.87 -1.87
C LEU A 333 13.24 4.70 -1.24
N ALA A 334 13.59 5.86 -0.71
CA ALA A 334 12.65 6.81 -0.16
C ALA A 334 12.82 8.17 -0.84
N ALA A 335 11.72 8.77 -1.29
CA ALA A 335 11.74 10.17 -1.66
C ALA A 335 11.87 11.04 -0.40
N GLY A 336 12.78 12.01 -0.41
CA GLY A 336 12.91 12.98 0.68
C GLY A 336 11.71 13.91 0.82
N THR A 337 10.91 14.03 -0.25
CA THR A 337 9.61 14.71 -0.27
C THR A 337 8.66 14.01 -1.23
N GLU A 338 7.37 14.02 -0.92
CA GLU A 338 6.33 13.53 -1.85
C GLU A 338 6.13 14.47 -3.05
N PHE A 339 6.43 15.74 -2.86
CA PHE A 339 6.23 16.80 -3.83
C PHE A 339 7.54 17.49 -4.17
N ALA A 340 7.72 17.81 -5.44
CA ALA A 340 8.81 18.65 -5.89
C ALA A 340 8.26 19.76 -6.79
N ALA A 341 8.56 21.00 -6.42
CA ALA A 341 8.19 22.15 -7.24
C ALA A 341 9.00 22.16 -8.54
N ILE A 342 8.40 22.68 -9.60
CA ILE A 342 9.07 22.91 -10.88
C ILE A 342 10.31 23.80 -10.67
N GLY A 343 11.45 23.37 -11.19
CA GLY A 343 12.74 24.07 -11.00
C GLY A 343 13.43 23.78 -9.66
N ALA A 344 12.80 23.05 -8.74
CA ALA A 344 13.42 22.65 -7.47
C ALA A 344 14.25 21.36 -7.62
N ASN A 345 15.03 21.06 -6.58
CA ASN A 345 15.70 19.77 -6.45
C ASN A 345 14.87 18.87 -5.53
N ALA A 346 14.64 17.64 -5.97
CA ALA A 346 14.16 16.57 -5.11
C ALA A 346 15.34 15.70 -4.66
N ALA A 347 15.17 14.98 -3.56
CA ALA A 347 16.15 14.02 -3.08
C ALA A 347 15.55 12.62 -3.07
N LEU A 348 16.33 11.64 -3.54
CA LEU A 348 16.10 10.22 -3.28
C LEU A 348 17.13 9.74 -2.28
N GLN A 349 16.66 9.16 -1.19
CA GLN A 349 17.48 8.48 -0.20
C GLN A 349 17.51 7.00 -0.53
N HIS A 350 18.73 6.46 -0.64
CA HIS A 350 19.00 5.06 -0.88
C HIS A 350 19.51 4.45 0.42
N ALA A 351 19.04 3.25 0.74
CA ALA A 351 19.63 2.41 1.77
C ALA A 351 19.79 0.98 1.21
N GLY A 352 20.85 0.28 1.60
CA GLY A 352 21.15 -1.07 1.13
C GLY A 352 22.52 -1.53 1.58
N ILE A 353 23.15 -2.46 0.83
CA ILE A 353 24.41 -3.08 1.25
C ILE A 353 25.55 -2.04 1.18
N PRO A 354 26.32 -1.79 2.28
CA PRO A 354 27.45 -0.87 2.27
C PRO A 354 28.45 -1.17 1.13
N GLY A 355 28.80 -0.15 0.35
CA GLY A 355 29.69 -0.27 -0.80
C GLY A 355 29.05 -0.81 -2.09
N ALA A 356 27.78 -1.21 -2.08
CA ALA A 356 27.08 -1.63 -3.30
C ALA A 356 26.85 -0.46 -4.27
N LEU A 357 26.77 -0.80 -5.56
CA LEU A 357 26.44 0.17 -6.61
C LEU A 357 24.92 0.23 -6.77
N VAL A 358 24.32 1.38 -6.48
CA VAL A 358 22.90 1.63 -6.74
C VAL A 358 22.73 2.41 -8.04
N VAL A 359 21.84 1.91 -8.90
CA VAL A 359 21.44 2.51 -10.17
C VAL A 359 19.99 2.95 -10.04
N PRO A 360 19.71 4.24 -9.78
CA PRO A 360 18.35 4.72 -9.71
C PRO A 360 17.74 4.72 -11.12
N LEU A 361 16.51 4.27 -11.19
CA LEU A 361 15.69 4.12 -12.37
C LEU A 361 14.53 5.11 -12.24
N LEU A 362 14.27 5.89 -13.28
CA LEU A 362 13.16 6.85 -13.36
C LEU A 362 12.19 6.39 -14.45
N SER A 363 10.89 6.43 -14.19
CA SER A 363 9.87 6.27 -15.22
C SER A 363 8.72 7.25 -15.03
N GLY A 364 8.05 7.61 -16.14
CA GLY A 364 6.83 8.43 -16.10
C GLY A 364 5.59 7.65 -15.67
N GLY A 365 5.70 6.32 -15.53
CA GLY A 365 4.58 5.46 -15.19
C GLY A 365 5.00 4.13 -14.61
N LEU A 366 3.99 3.34 -14.29
CA LEU A 366 4.14 1.98 -13.80
C LEU A 366 4.02 1.02 -14.98
N GLY A 367 4.95 0.09 -15.09
CA GLY A 367 4.95 -0.95 -16.13
C GLY A 367 3.97 -2.06 -15.81
N PRO A 368 3.84 -3.08 -16.67
CA PRO A 368 3.31 -4.36 -16.21
C PRO A 368 4.17 -4.88 -15.04
N LEU A 369 3.55 -5.53 -14.05
CA LEU A 369 4.30 -6.28 -13.04
C LEU A 369 5.01 -7.43 -13.77
N THR A 370 6.25 -7.17 -14.18
CA THR A 370 7.14 -8.19 -14.71
C THR A 370 7.81 -8.81 -13.50
N TRP A 371 7.48 -10.07 -13.25
CA TRP A 371 8.10 -10.84 -12.19
C TRP A 371 9.61 -10.86 -12.41
N GLY A 372 10.35 -10.35 -11.43
CA GLY A 372 11.69 -10.87 -11.18
C GLY A 372 11.49 -12.29 -10.69
N VAL A 373 11.79 -13.28 -11.54
CA VAL A 373 11.91 -14.64 -11.04
C VAL A 373 13.00 -14.58 -9.98
N TRP A 374 12.67 -14.97 -8.76
CA TRP A 374 13.66 -15.26 -7.73
C TRP A 374 14.53 -16.41 -8.26
N GLY A 375 15.62 -16.05 -8.94
CA GLY A 375 16.39 -16.96 -9.78
C GLY A 375 17.17 -16.21 -10.85
N ASN A 376 18.40 -16.65 -11.15
CA ASN A 376 19.39 -15.98 -12.01
C ASN A 376 20.01 -14.71 -11.41
N GLY A 377 19.99 -14.56 -10.08
CA GLY A 377 20.65 -13.46 -9.38
C GLY A 377 19.93 -12.12 -9.52
N VAL A 378 18.63 -12.10 -9.80
CA VAL A 378 17.79 -10.90 -9.66
C VAL A 378 16.79 -11.11 -8.53
N HIS A 379 16.76 -10.20 -7.58
CA HIS A 379 15.94 -10.23 -6.38
C HIS A 379 15.04 -8.99 -6.33
N GLY A 380 13.82 -9.13 -5.83
CA GLY A 380 12.83 -8.05 -5.83
C GLY A 380 12.01 -7.98 -7.13
N PHE A 381 11.30 -6.87 -7.34
CA PHE A 381 10.36 -6.72 -8.46
C PHE A 381 10.43 -5.31 -9.06
N ALA A 382 10.33 -5.23 -10.39
CA ALA A 382 10.20 -3.95 -11.08
C ALA A 382 8.71 -3.56 -11.21
N GLN A 383 8.36 -2.38 -10.74
CA GLN A 383 7.04 -1.78 -10.88
C GLN A 383 7.00 -0.63 -11.87
N ILE A 384 8.13 0.05 -12.06
CA ILE A 384 8.22 1.11 -13.05
C ILE A 384 8.13 0.55 -14.46
N ASP A 385 7.70 1.38 -15.42
CA ASP A 385 7.70 0.99 -16.81
C ASP A 385 9.14 0.92 -17.34
N LEU A 386 9.66 -0.29 -17.43
CA LEU A 386 11.01 -0.60 -17.92
C LEU A 386 11.18 -0.25 -19.41
N THR A 387 10.10 -0.14 -20.19
CA THR A 387 10.18 0.24 -21.60
C THR A 387 10.36 1.74 -21.79
N ALA A 388 9.94 2.52 -20.79
CA ALA A 388 10.02 3.98 -20.77
C ALA A 388 10.99 4.50 -19.68
N MET A 389 11.82 3.63 -19.08
CA MET A 389 12.69 4.03 -17.99
C MET A 389 13.93 4.80 -18.48
N ALA A 390 14.38 5.73 -17.65
CA ALA A 390 15.67 6.40 -17.76
C ALA A 390 16.56 5.96 -16.59
N LEU A 391 17.84 5.72 -16.88
CA LEU A 391 18.84 5.49 -15.83
C LEU A 391 19.35 6.85 -15.32
N LEU A 392 19.34 7.02 -14.01
CA LEU A 392 20.00 8.15 -13.34
C LEU A 392 21.47 7.79 -13.04
N PRO A 393 22.33 8.79 -12.77
CA PRO A 393 23.72 8.53 -12.41
C PRO A 393 23.83 7.57 -11.21
N ALA A 394 24.55 6.47 -11.40
CA ALA A 394 24.77 5.49 -10.35
C ALA A 394 25.56 6.09 -9.17
N LYS A 395 25.32 5.55 -7.98
CA LYS A 395 25.98 5.95 -6.74
C LYS A 395 26.49 4.71 -6.02
N THR A 396 27.57 4.86 -5.27
CA THR A 396 28.01 3.82 -4.33
C THR A 396 27.45 4.17 -2.95
N LEU A 397 26.87 3.19 -2.27
CA LEU A 397 26.42 3.34 -0.88
C LEU A 397 27.65 3.51 0.03
N ASP A 398 27.55 4.41 1.00
CA ASP A 398 28.63 4.67 1.95
C ASP A 398 28.81 3.52 2.96
N ALA A 399 29.72 3.69 3.93
CA ALA A 399 29.98 2.67 4.95
C ALA A 399 28.78 2.38 5.87
N SER A 400 27.78 3.27 5.91
CA SER A 400 26.52 3.07 6.61
C SER A 400 25.43 2.45 5.73
N GLY A 401 25.73 2.16 4.46
CA GLY A 401 24.76 1.64 3.50
C GLY A 401 23.85 2.72 2.93
N LEU A 402 24.20 4.01 3.07
CA LEU A 402 23.34 5.12 2.66
C LEU A 402 23.92 5.87 1.45
N ALA A 403 23.03 6.42 0.62
CA ALA A 403 23.39 7.44 -0.37
C ALA A 403 22.21 8.39 -0.63
N THR A 404 22.49 9.55 -1.22
CA THR A 404 21.46 10.48 -1.70
C THR A 404 21.69 10.84 -3.16
N THR A 405 20.64 10.72 -3.97
CA THR A 405 20.61 11.20 -5.35
C THR A 405 19.75 12.45 -5.42
N THR A 406 20.35 13.57 -5.83
CA THR A 406 19.62 14.81 -6.11
C THR A 406 19.05 14.76 -7.52
N ILE A 407 17.75 15.01 -7.65
CA ILE A 407 17.02 15.02 -8.91
C ILE A 407 16.57 16.43 -9.22
N PRO A 408 17.17 17.09 -10.24
CA PRO A 408 16.70 18.39 -10.67
C PRO A 408 15.36 18.23 -11.39
N VAL A 409 14.32 18.91 -10.90
CA VAL A 409 13.04 19.00 -11.60
C VAL A 409 13.14 20.12 -12.63
N PRO A 410 12.99 19.83 -13.94
CA PRO A 410 13.09 20.86 -14.97
C PRO A 410 12.09 22.01 -14.72
N PRO A 411 12.46 23.28 -15.02
CA PRO A 411 11.57 24.43 -14.85
C PRO A 411 10.49 24.50 -15.96
N SER A 412 9.77 23.40 -16.20
CA SER A 412 8.75 23.28 -17.25
C SER A 412 7.35 23.07 -16.65
N LEU A 413 6.43 23.98 -16.96
CA LEU A 413 5.02 23.86 -16.61
C LEU A 413 4.33 22.64 -17.24
N ALA A 414 4.91 22.05 -18.29
CA ALA A 414 4.41 20.81 -18.87
C ALA A 414 4.53 19.61 -17.90
N LEU A 415 5.42 19.70 -16.91
CA LEU A 415 5.57 18.69 -15.86
C LEU A 415 4.59 18.90 -14.70
N ALA A 416 3.81 19.99 -14.67
CA ALA A 416 2.90 20.26 -13.57
C ALA A 416 1.81 19.17 -13.45
N GLY A 417 1.86 18.45 -12.33
CA GLY A 417 1.03 17.30 -12.01
C GLY A 417 1.45 16.00 -12.70
N ALA A 418 2.64 15.96 -13.31
CA ALA A 418 3.27 14.71 -13.70
C ALA A 418 3.76 13.94 -12.47
N HIS A 419 3.85 12.62 -12.62
CA HIS A 419 4.34 11.72 -11.57
C HIS A 419 5.62 11.07 -12.04
N ALA A 420 6.69 11.26 -11.27
CA ALA A 420 7.96 10.58 -11.49
C ALA A 420 8.03 9.39 -10.53
N TRP A 421 8.09 8.19 -11.11
CA TRP A 421 8.27 6.95 -10.37
C TRP A 421 9.73 6.55 -10.38
N PHE A 422 10.21 6.12 -9.22
CA PHE A 422 11.60 5.71 -9.04
C PHE A 422 11.68 4.34 -8.42
N GLN A 423 12.65 3.55 -8.87
CA GLN A 423 13.17 2.37 -8.19
C GLN A 423 14.69 2.41 -8.28
N CYS A 424 15.41 1.61 -7.52
CA CYS A 424 16.83 1.42 -7.76
C CYS A 424 17.17 -0.05 -7.92
N ALA A 425 18.11 -0.32 -8.81
CA ALA A 425 18.79 -1.60 -8.90
C ALA A 425 20.10 -1.49 -8.12
N GLU A 426 20.23 -2.24 -7.04
CA GLU A 426 21.49 -2.45 -6.35
C GLU A 426 22.22 -3.63 -7.01
N VAL A 427 23.48 -3.44 -7.39
CA VAL A 427 24.29 -4.47 -8.07
C VAL A 427 25.48 -4.83 -7.20
N SER A 428 25.63 -6.12 -6.91
CA SER A 428 26.77 -6.69 -6.19
C SER A 428 27.32 -7.92 -6.92
N SER A 429 28.35 -8.55 -6.37
CA SER A 429 28.87 -9.83 -6.88
C SER A 429 27.89 -11.00 -6.72
N GLU A 430 26.92 -10.87 -5.82
CA GLU A 430 25.96 -11.92 -5.48
C GLU A 430 24.67 -11.83 -6.31
N GLY A 431 24.39 -10.66 -6.92
CA GLY A 431 23.19 -10.45 -7.73
C GLY A 431 22.84 -9.00 -7.98
N VAL A 432 21.58 -8.79 -8.35
CA VAL A 432 20.91 -7.50 -8.56
C VAL A 432 19.66 -7.49 -7.71
N TRP A 433 19.49 -6.49 -6.84
CA TRP A 433 18.28 -6.33 -6.04
C TRP A 433 17.52 -5.08 -6.49
N ILE A 434 16.20 -5.20 -6.61
CA ILE A 434 15.33 -4.09 -7.01
C ILE A 434 14.60 -3.57 -5.78
N SER A 435 14.70 -2.27 -5.54
CA SER A 435 14.07 -1.64 -4.39
C SER A 435 12.55 -1.54 -4.51
N ASN A 436 11.92 -1.18 -3.38
CA ASN A 436 10.57 -0.63 -3.41
C ASN A 436 10.49 0.58 -4.37
N PRO A 437 9.34 0.78 -5.04
CA PRO A 437 9.10 2.01 -5.77
C PRO A 437 8.92 3.17 -4.79
N THR A 438 9.29 4.36 -5.23
CA THR A 438 8.87 5.61 -4.62
C THR A 438 8.41 6.56 -5.71
N ARG A 439 7.69 7.60 -5.32
CA ARG A 439 7.05 8.52 -6.26
C ARG A 439 7.25 9.95 -5.80
N ILE A 440 7.46 10.83 -6.77
CA ILE A 440 7.46 12.27 -6.56
C ILE A 440 6.43 12.88 -7.50
N ALA A 441 5.46 13.59 -6.93
CA ALA A 441 4.51 14.40 -7.68
C ALA A 441 5.14 15.77 -7.99
N ILE A 442 5.16 16.15 -9.27
CA ILE A 442 5.69 17.44 -9.68
C ILE A 442 4.58 18.49 -9.55
N VAL A 443 4.84 19.54 -8.76
CA VAL A 443 3.88 20.62 -8.50
C VAL A 443 4.37 21.94 -9.08
N ARG A 444 3.45 22.89 -9.26
CA ARG A 444 3.78 24.24 -9.76
C ARG A 444 4.62 25.04 -8.79
#